data_AF-A0A076H8A8-F1
#
_entry.id   AF-A0A076H8A8-F1
#
_cell.length_a   1.000
_cell.length_b   1.000
_cell.length_c   1.000
_cell.angle_alpha   90.00
_cell.angle_beta   90.00
_cell.angle_gamma   90.00
#
_symmetry.space_group_name_H-M   'P 1'
#
loop_
_entity.id
_entity.type
_entity.pdbx_description
1 polymer ?
#
loop_
_entity_poly.entity_id
_entity_poly.type
_entity_poly.pdbx_seq_one_letter_code
_entity_poly.pdbx_strand_id
1 'polypeptide(L)'
;MTQVLQICLSIDFDPAFPDALSQHQLNALLKAATEGALAREGRVDEDELLRAALSAWADQTKELLMWLESQGDEVSRTRTPKQVMALGSLRTHMVMSLKALKYAES
;
A
#
# COMPACT_ATOMS: atom_id res chain seq x y z
N MET A 1 -26.76 24.57 -44.48
CA MET A 1 -26.45 23.13 -44.67
C MET A 1 -26.05 22.58 -43.31
N THR A 2 -26.95 21.87 -42.64
CA THR A 2 -26.76 21.44 -41.25
C THR A 2 -26.50 19.93 -41.28
N GLN A 3 -25.28 19.50 -40.93
CA GLN A 3 -24.94 18.08 -40.82
C GLN A 3 -25.42 17.55 -39.47
N VAL A 4 -26.23 16.48 -39.51
CA VAL A 4 -26.64 15.73 -38.32
C VAL A 4 -25.58 14.66 -38.06
N LEU A 5 -24.87 14.76 -36.95
CA LEU A 5 -23.97 13.71 -36.45
C LEU A 5 -24.81 12.58 -35.88
N GLN A 6 -24.89 11.47 -36.61
CA GLN A 6 -25.53 10.25 -36.16
C GLN A 6 -24.49 9.41 -35.40
N ILE A 7 -24.59 9.41 -34.07
CA ILE A 7 -23.76 8.55 -33.22
C ILE A 7 -24.37 7.14 -33.28
N CYS A 8 -23.74 6.25 -34.03
CA CYS A 8 -24.04 4.81 -33.96
C CYS A 8 -23.24 4.23 -32.79
N LEU A 9 -23.93 3.72 -31.77
CA LEU A 9 -23.32 2.82 -30.79
C LEU A 9 -23.06 1.48 -31.51
N SER A 10 -21.88 1.30 -32.06
CA SER A 10 -21.41 -0.01 -32.51
C SER A 10 -21.12 -0.85 -31.27
N ILE A 11 -21.91 -1.90 -31.06
CA ILE A 11 -21.57 -2.95 -30.11
C ILE A 11 -20.59 -3.85 -30.83
N ASP A 12 -19.30 -3.65 -30.60
CA ASP A 12 -18.28 -4.57 -31.10
C ASP A 12 -18.44 -5.90 -30.36
N PHE A 13 -18.76 -6.95 -31.11
CA PHE A 13 -18.89 -8.30 -30.58
C PHE A 13 -17.50 -8.85 -30.25
N ASP A 14 -17.17 -8.88 -28.96
CA ASP A 14 -15.97 -9.56 -28.48
C ASP A 14 -16.27 -11.07 -28.37
N PRO A 15 -15.60 -11.93 -29.16
CA PRO A 15 -15.81 -13.39 -29.10
C PRO A 15 -15.44 -14.02 -27.75
N ALA A 16 -14.80 -13.27 -26.84
CA ALA A 16 -14.58 -13.69 -25.45
C ALA A 16 -15.85 -13.60 -24.59
N PHE A 17 -16.91 -12.92 -25.05
CA PHE A 17 -18.17 -12.74 -24.33
C PHE A 17 -19.33 -13.42 -25.07
N PRO A 18 -20.03 -14.37 -24.43
CA PRO A 18 -21.14 -15.06 -25.07
C PRO A 18 -22.35 -14.13 -25.29
N ASP A 19 -22.95 -14.20 -26.48
CA ASP A 19 -24.14 -13.42 -26.89
C ASP A 19 -25.38 -13.65 -26.00
N ALA A 20 -25.44 -14.79 -25.32
CA ALA A 20 -26.49 -15.11 -24.37
C ALA A 20 -25.94 -15.95 -23.22
N LEU A 21 -26.41 -15.65 -22.01
CA LEU A 21 -26.12 -16.43 -20.80
C LEU A 21 -27.36 -17.22 -20.41
N SER A 22 -27.19 -18.51 -20.14
CA SER A 22 -28.23 -19.27 -19.42
C SER A 22 -28.39 -18.72 -18.00
N GLN A 23 -29.57 -18.91 -17.40
CA GLN A 23 -29.82 -18.50 -16.01
C GLN A 23 -28.79 -19.11 -15.03
N HIS A 24 -28.34 -20.33 -15.29
CA HIS A 24 -27.30 -20.99 -14.50
C HIS A 24 -25.94 -20.30 -14.63
N GLN A 25 -25.52 -19.93 -15.85
CA GLN A 25 -24.26 -19.21 -16.08
C GLN A 25 -24.29 -17.79 -15.48
N LEU A 26 -25.42 -17.10 -15.60
CA LEU A 26 -25.61 -15.79 -14.97
C LEU A 26 -25.49 -15.89 -13.44
N ASN A 27 -26.17 -16.85 -12.82
CA ASN A 27 -26.07 -17.07 -11.38
C ASN A 27 -24.65 -17.45 -10.94
N ALA A 28 -23.93 -18.24 -11.74
CA ALA A 28 -22.53 -18.57 -11.46
C ALA A 28 -21.62 -17.33 -11.52
N LEU A 29 -21.80 -16.46 -12.52
CA LEU A 29 -21.05 -15.21 -12.66
C LEU A 29 -21.35 -14.23 -11.53
N LEU A 30 -22.63 -14.06 -11.18
CA LEU A 30 -23.04 -13.20 -10.06
C LEU A 30 -22.48 -13.71 -8.73
N LYS A 31 -22.51 -15.03 -8.51
CA LYS A 31 -21.93 -15.65 -7.31
C LYS A 31 -20.43 -15.43 -7.24
N ALA A 32 -19.69 -15.69 -8.33
CA ALA A 32 -18.26 -15.47 -8.40
C ALA A 32 -17.89 -13.98 -8.20
N ALA A 33 -18.67 -13.05 -8.77
CA ALA A 33 -18.49 -11.62 -8.56
C ALA A 33 -18.74 -11.21 -7.11
N THR A 34 -19.74 -11.80 -6.45
CA THR A 34 -20.06 -11.53 -5.05
C THR A 34 -18.99 -12.07 -4.11
N GLU A 35 -18.51 -13.29 -4.34
CA GLU A 35 -17.40 -13.90 -3.57
C GLU A 35 -16.10 -13.11 -3.75
N GLY A 36 -15.82 -12.67 -4.99
CA GLY A 36 -14.69 -11.78 -5.28
C GLY A 36 -14.82 -10.39 -4.63
N ALA A 37 -16.04 -9.84 -4.54
CA ALA A 37 -16.31 -8.58 -3.85
C ALA A 37 -16.08 -8.70 -2.34
N LEU A 38 -16.62 -9.73 -1.70
CA LEU A 38 -16.43 -10.00 -0.27
C LEU A 38 -14.96 -10.23 0.10
N ALA A 39 -14.23 -10.98 -0.72
CA ALA A 39 -12.78 -11.19 -0.52
C ALA A 39 -11.96 -9.91 -0.68
N ARG A 40 -12.39 -8.96 -1.53
CA ARG A 40 -11.77 -7.65 -1.68
C ARG A 40 -12.11 -6.72 -0.53
N GLU A 41 -13.34 -6.77 -0.03
CA GLU A 41 -13.80 -5.93 1.09
C GLU A 41 -13.03 -6.23 2.38
N GLY A 42 -12.77 -7.52 2.68
CA GLY A 42 -11.91 -7.91 3.81
C GLY A 42 -10.42 -7.59 3.61
N ARG A 43 -9.89 -7.69 2.39
CA ARG A 43 -8.49 -7.34 2.08
C ARG A 43 -8.22 -5.85 2.14
N VAL A 44 -9.19 -5.02 1.73
CA VAL A 44 -9.05 -3.56 1.78
C VAL A 44 -8.89 -3.08 3.22
N ASP A 45 -9.55 -3.72 4.19
CA ASP A 45 -9.38 -3.42 5.61
C ASP A 45 -7.98 -3.80 6.13
N GLU A 46 -7.49 -5.00 5.80
CA GLU A 46 -6.15 -5.44 6.22
C GLU A 46 -5.01 -4.60 5.60
N ASP A 47 -5.11 -4.28 4.31
CA ASP A 47 -4.12 -3.44 3.62
C ASP A 47 -4.11 -2.02 4.20
N GLU A 48 -5.27 -1.46 4.53
CA GLU A 48 -5.36 -0.13 5.13
C GLU A 48 -4.82 -0.10 6.57
N LEU A 49 -5.13 -1.14 7.37
CA LEU A 49 -4.54 -1.32 8.69
C LEU A 49 -3.01 -1.43 8.63
N LEU A 50 -2.47 -2.18 7.65
CA LEU A 50 -1.04 -2.29 7.43
C LEU A 50 -0.42 -0.94 7.06
N ARG A 51 -1.02 -0.19 6.13
CA ARG A 51 -0.55 1.17 5.78
C ARG A 51 -0.56 2.10 6.98
N ALA A 52 -1.62 2.08 7.78
CA ALA A 52 -1.72 2.90 8.98
C ALA A 52 -0.61 2.54 10.00
N ALA A 53 -0.36 1.25 10.21
CA ALA A 53 0.71 0.78 11.09
C ALA A 53 2.10 1.19 10.59
N LEU A 54 2.36 1.08 9.28
CA LEU A 54 3.62 1.47 8.67
C LEU A 54 3.85 2.99 8.73
N SER A 55 2.80 3.79 8.50
CA SER A 55 2.87 5.25 8.65
C SER A 55 3.19 5.65 10.08
N ALA A 56 2.50 5.06 11.07
CA ALA A 56 2.76 5.34 12.49
C ALA A 56 4.19 4.95 12.88
N TRP A 57 4.67 3.79 12.42
CA TRP A 57 6.05 3.37 12.65
C TRP A 57 7.07 4.33 12.01
N ALA A 58 6.79 4.82 10.80
CA ALA A 58 7.67 5.75 10.10
C ALA A 58 7.80 7.07 10.87
N ASP A 59 6.69 7.60 11.39
CA ASP A 59 6.69 8.86 12.14
C ASP A 59 7.41 8.72 13.48
N GLN A 60 7.13 7.65 14.24
CA GLN A 60 7.86 7.34 15.48
C GLN A 60 9.36 7.18 15.24
N THR A 61 9.75 6.53 14.13
CA THR A 61 11.16 6.35 13.77
C THR A 61 11.85 7.68 13.45
N LYS A 62 11.18 8.60 12.75
CA LYS A 62 11.71 9.94 12.48
C LYS A 62 11.90 10.73 13.78
N GLU A 63 10.93 10.71 14.68
CA GLU A 63 11.03 11.37 15.98
C GLU A 63 12.21 10.84 16.81
N LEU A 64 12.38 9.52 16.87
CA LEU A 64 13.49 8.89 17.57
C LEU A 64 14.84 9.29 16.96
N LEU A 65 14.94 9.34 15.62
CA LEU A 65 16.15 9.79 14.93
C LEU A 65 16.49 11.24 15.28
N MET A 66 15.51 12.14 15.27
CA MET A 66 15.70 13.54 15.68
C MET A 66 16.14 13.64 17.14
N TRP A 67 15.56 12.84 18.03
CA TRP A 67 15.96 12.81 19.43
C TRP A 67 17.41 12.32 19.58
N LEU A 68 17.79 11.22 18.91
CA LEU A 68 19.16 10.71 18.94
C LEU A 68 20.16 11.73 18.39
N GLU A 69 19.80 12.50 17.38
CA GLU A 69 20.61 13.62 16.86
C GLU A 69 20.74 14.74 17.89
N SER A 70 19.64 15.11 18.56
CA SER A 70 19.64 16.17 19.59
C SER A 70 20.48 15.83 20.83
N GLN A 71 20.64 14.54 21.14
CA GLN A 71 21.41 14.08 22.29
C GLN A 71 22.94 14.16 22.05
N GLY A 72 23.39 14.36 20.80
CA GLY A 72 24.77 14.68 20.44
C GLY A 72 25.86 13.94 21.23
N ASP A 73 26.84 14.69 21.74
CA ASP A 73 27.96 14.19 22.55
C ASP A 73 27.54 13.73 23.95
N GLU A 74 26.35 14.11 24.44
CA GLU A 74 25.86 13.73 25.77
C GLU A 74 25.67 12.21 25.87
N VAL A 75 25.34 11.57 24.74
CA VAL A 75 25.29 10.12 24.60
C VAL A 75 26.65 9.47 24.91
N SER A 76 27.76 10.11 24.53
CA SER A 76 29.11 9.60 24.77
C SER A 76 29.57 9.75 26.23
N ARG A 77 28.94 10.66 26.99
CA ARG A 77 29.28 10.92 28.41
C ARG A 77 28.67 9.90 29.37
N THR A 78 27.53 9.33 29.03
CA THR A 78 26.75 8.44 29.90
C THR A 78 26.77 6.97 29.47
N ARG A 79 27.40 6.65 28.33
CA ARG A 79 27.41 5.31 27.74
C ARG A 79 28.82 4.82 27.45
N THR A 80 29.00 3.51 27.49
CA THR A 80 30.25 2.87 27.09
C THR A 80 30.47 2.99 25.57
N PRO A 81 31.72 2.89 25.08
CA PRO A 81 32.00 2.91 23.65
C PRO A 81 31.19 1.88 22.84
N LYS A 82 31.00 0.66 23.38
CA LYS A 82 30.18 -0.38 22.74
C LYS A 82 28.72 0.05 22.57
N GLN A 83 28.16 0.71 23.57
CA GLN A 83 26.77 1.20 23.51
C GLN A 83 26.64 2.35 22.50
N VAL A 84 27.60 3.28 22.46
CA VAL A 84 27.65 4.36 21.45
C VAL A 84 27.69 3.77 20.04
N MET A 85 28.54 2.77 19.79
CA MET A 85 28.60 2.08 18.51
C MET A 85 27.28 1.36 18.15
N ALA A 86 26.67 0.69 19.12
CA ALA A 86 25.38 0.01 18.90
C ALA A 86 24.28 1.00 18.49
N LEU A 87 24.24 2.19 19.09
CA LEU A 87 23.31 3.25 18.70
C LEU A 87 23.60 3.82 17.31
N GLY A 88 24.87 3.97 16.95
CA GLY A 88 25.26 4.36 15.58
C GLY A 88 24.79 3.34 14.54
N SER A 89 24.95 2.04 14.83
CA SER A 89 24.43 0.96 14.00
C SER A 89 22.90 1.00 13.92
N LEU A 90 22.22 1.15 15.06
CA LEU A 90 20.77 1.23 15.12
C LEU A 90 20.22 2.41 14.29
N ARG A 91 20.83 3.59 14.40
CA ARG A 91 20.49 4.78 13.59
C ARG A 91 20.58 4.47 12.10
N THR A 92 21.66 3.81 11.67
CA THR A 92 21.85 3.41 10.27
C THR A 92 20.72 2.50 9.81
N HIS A 93 20.37 1.48 10.60
CA HIS A 93 19.30 0.55 10.26
C HIS A 93 17.94 1.25 10.15
N MET A 94 17.60 2.16 11.09
CA MET A 94 16.36 2.94 11.02
C MET A 94 16.25 3.77 9.73
N VAL A 95 17.34 4.46 9.34
CA VAL A 95 17.36 5.22 8.08
C VAL A 95 17.18 4.29 6.87
N MET A 96 17.80 3.11 6.90
CA MET A 96 17.64 2.13 5.82
C MET A 96 16.22 1.58 5.75
N SER A 97 15.58 1.26 6.87
CA SER A 97 14.21 0.75 6.86
C SER A 97 13.19 1.82 6.47
N LEU A 98 13.42 3.11 6.79
CA LEU A 98 12.62 4.22 6.24
C LEU A 98 12.75 4.34 4.71
N LYS A 99 13.96 4.16 4.17
CA LYS A 99 14.17 4.16 2.71
C LYS A 99 13.50 2.96 2.04
N ALA A 100 13.60 1.78 2.64
CA ALA A 100 12.95 0.57 2.15
C ALA A 100 11.42 0.73 2.17
N LEU A 101 10.87 1.30 3.25
CA LEU A 101 9.44 1.58 3.36
C LEU A 101 8.97 2.54 2.26
N LYS A 102 9.68 3.66 2.07
CA LYS A 102 9.36 4.60 0.99
C LYS A 102 9.34 3.92 -0.39
N TYR A 103 10.26 3.00 -0.64
CA TYR A 103 10.31 2.25 -1.90
C TYR A 103 9.15 1.24 -2.01
N ALA A 104 8.75 0.61 -0.91
CA ALA A 104 7.60 -0.30 -0.89
C ALA A 104 6.25 0.41 -1.11
N GLU A 105 6.18 1.72 -0.82
CA GLU A 105 5.00 2.57 -1.02
C GLU A 105 4.99 3.33 -2.35
N SER A 106 6.06 3.23 -3.16
CA SER A 106 6.20 3.90 -4.48
C SER A 106 5.67 3.04 -5.62
#